data_AF-F7V8U9-F1
#
_entry.id   AF-F7V8U9-F1
#
_cell.length_a   1.000
_cell.length_b   1.000
_cell.length_c   1.000
_cell.angle_alpha   90.00
_cell.angle_beta   90.00
_cell.angle_gamma   90.00
#
_symmetry.space_group_name_H-M   'P 1'
#
loop_
_entity.id
_entity.type
_entity.pdbx_description
1 polymer ?
#
loop_
_entity_poly.entity_id
_entity_poly.type
_entity_poly.pdbx_seq_one_letter_code
_entity_poly.pdbx_strand_id
1 'polypeptide(L)'
;MEKAQYQKELQEAVRAADEALWRLRNVQESLESAGRWGIVDMLGGGLFTTMLKHSRIHDAEEEMRAARDALRAFSRELRDVDQEVTLVNIGDFLHFADYFFDGLLADWLVQEKINEAKWQVASAISRVQEIRGQLMDQLED
;
A
#
# COMPACT_ATOMS: atom_id res chain seq x y z
N MET A 1 -29.51 16.90 -3.64
CA MET A 1 -28.15 17.47 -3.66
C MET A 1 -27.21 16.57 -2.87
N GLU A 2 -27.58 16.19 -1.65
CA GLU A 2 -26.89 15.18 -0.80
C GLU A 2 -26.57 13.86 -1.52
N LYS A 3 -27.56 13.19 -2.14
CA LYS A 3 -27.32 11.90 -2.86
C LYS A 3 -26.29 12.00 -4.01
N ALA A 4 -26.23 13.13 -4.71
CA ALA A 4 -25.28 13.31 -5.81
C ALA A 4 -23.86 13.62 -5.31
N GLN A 5 -23.76 14.29 -4.16
CA GLN A 5 -22.48 14.50 -3.48
C GLN A 5 -21.96 13.17 -2.92
N TYR A 6 -22.81 12.39 -2.25
CA TYR A 6 -22.45 11.06 -1.75
C TYR A 6 -21.91 10.11 -2.85
N GLN A 7 -22.60 10.03 -3.99
CA GLN A 7 -22.12 9.22 -5.12
C GLN A 7 -20.76 9.70 -5.64
N LYS A 8 -20.48 11.00 -5.55
CA LYS A 8 -19.17 11.55 -5.91
C LYS A 8 -18.10 11.12 -4.91
N GLU A 9 -18.36 11.21 -3.60
CA GLU A 9 -17.44 10.76 -2.54
C GLU A 9 -17.13 9.25 -2.67
N LEU A 10 -18.14 8.42 -2.94
CA LEU A 10 -17.95 6.99 -3.22
C LEU A 10 -17.03 6.75 -4.43
N GLN A 11 -17.24 7.49 -5.53
CA GLN A 11 -16.38 7.39 -6.72
C GLN A 11 -14.95 7.84 -6.44
N GLU A 12 -14.76 8.88 -5.64
CA GLU A 12 -13.44 9.38 -5.23
C GLU A 12 -12.73 8.35 -4.34
N ALA A 13 -13.43 7.74 -3.39
CA ALA A 13 -12.92 6.66 -2.55
C ALA A 13 -12.55 5.40 -3.37
N VAL A 14 -13.36 4.99 -4.35
CA VAL A 14 -13.04 3.87 -5.24
C VAL A 14 -11.80 4.17 -6.08
N ARG A 15 -11.68 5.39 -6.64
CA ARG A 15 -10.49 5.80 -7.41
C ARG A 15 -9.24 5.82 -6.54
N ALA A 16 -9.34 6.32 -5.31
CA ALA A 16 -8.22 6.33 -4.38
C ALA A 16 -7.82 4.90 -3.96
N ALA A 17 -8.79 3.99 -3.79
CA ALA A 17 -8.52 2.58 -3.55
C ALA A 17 -7.79 1.93 -4.74
N ASP A 18 -8.22 2.21 -5.97
CA ASP A 18 -7.58 1.71 -7.20
C ASP A 18 -6.12 2.17 -7.33
N GLU A 19 -5.85 3.45 -7.09
CA GLU A 19 -4.48 4.00 -7.08
C GLU A 19 -3.64 3.33 -5.97
N ALA A 20 -4.18 3.20 -4.76
CA ALA A 20 -3.49 2.54 -3.65
C ALA A 20 -3.14 1.08 -3.97
N LEU A 21 -4.07 0.32 -4.57
CA LEU A 21 -3.83 -1.06 -5.00
C LEU A 21 -2.75 -1.14 -6.07
N TRP A 22 -2.78 -0.24 -7.05
CA TRP A 22 -1.78 -0.23 -8.10
C TRP A 22 -0.37 0.03 -7.53
N ARG A 23 -0.21 1.04 -6.67
CA ARG A 23 1.06 1.34 -6.00
C ARG A 23 1.55 0.19 -5.12
N LEU A 24 0.66 -0.40 -4.31
CA LEU A 24 1.04 -1.52 -3.46
C LEU A 24 1.49 -2.74 -4.25
N ARG A 25 0.91 -3.00 -5.43
CA ARG A 25 1.36 -4.08 -6.32
C ARG A 25 2.74 -3.78 -6.91
N ASN A 26 3.03 -2.55 -7.32
CA ASN A 26 4.38 -2.17 -7.78
C ASN A 26 5.43 -2.38 -6.68
N VAL A 27 5.08 -2.04 -5.44
CA VAL A 27 5.93 -2.30 -4.27
C VAL A 27 6.12 -3.80 -4.06
N GLN A 28 5.05 -4.59 -4.12
CA GLN A 28 5.12 -6.05 -3.98
C GLN A 28 6.07 -6.67 -5.01
N GLU A 29 5.93 -6.30 -6.30
CA GLU A 29 6.81 -6.75 -7.38
C GLU A 29 8.27 -6.34 -7.14
N SER A 30 8.49 -5.10 -6.70
CA SER A 30 9.81 -4.57 -6.37
C SER A 30 10.47 -5.37 -5.23
N LEU A 31 9.72 -5.64 -4.15
CA LEU A 31 10.19 -6.42 -3.00
C LEU A 31 10.45 -7.90 -3.36
N GLU A 32 9.64 -8.50 -4.21
CA GLU A 32 9.88 -9.85 -4.73
C GLU A 32 11.16 -9.92 -5.55
N SER A 33 11.41 -8.90 -6.37
CA SER A 33 12.64 -8.79 -7.14
C SER A 33 13.88 -8.61 -6.25
N ALA A 34 13.75 -7.82 -5.17
CA ALA A 34 14.82 -7.57 -4.20
C ALA A 34 15.16 -8.83 -3.37
N GLY A 35 14.17 -9.63 -2.98
CA GLY A 35 14.37 -10.88 -2.23
C GLY A 35 15.17 -11.95 -2.99
N ARG A 36 15.17 -11.92 -4.33
CA ARG A 36 15.98 -12.81 -5.18
C ARG A 36 17.46 -12.43 -5.22
N TRP A 37 17.83 -11.18 -4.86
CA TRP A 37 19.22 -10.73 -4.80
C TRP A 37 19.97 -11.15 -3.52
N GLY A 38 19.25 -11.44 -2.42
CA GLY A 38 19.86 -11.91 -1.16
C GLY A 38 20.52 -13.29 -1.26
N ILE A 39 20.15 -14.09 -2.26
CA ILE A 39 20.73 -15.42 -2.51
C ILE A 39 22.03 -15.31 -3.34
N VAL A 40 22.20 -14.22 -4.10
CA VAL A 40 23.39 -13.98 -4.94
C VAL A 40 24.64 -13.70 -4.09
N ASP A 41 24.48 -13.12 -2.89
CA ASP A 41 25.61 -12.87 -1.97
C ASP A 41 26.23 -14.16 -1.38
N MET A 42 25.49 -15.28 -1.36
CA MET A 42 25.98 -16.54 -0.78
C MET A 42 26.75 -17.44 -1.76
N LEU A 43 26.81 -17.09 -3.06
CA LEU A 43 27.34 -17.99 -4.10
C LEU A 43 28.67 -17.57 -4.74
N GLY A 44 29.33 -16.53 -4.26
CA GLY A 44 30.78 -16.37 -4.51
C GLY A 44 31.23 -14.98 -4.91
N GLY A 45 31.91 -14.34 -3.97
CA GLY A 45 33.18 -13.64 -4.22
C GLY A 45 33.21 -12.54 -5.27
N GLY A 46 33.24 -11.29 -4.81
CA GLY A 46 34.11 -10.26 -5.38
C GLY A 46 33.51 -9.35 -6.46
N LEU A 47 33.38 -8.08 -6.09
CA LEU A 47 33.48 -6.90 -6.96
C LEU A 47 32.30 -6.43 -7.84
N PHE A 48 31.21 -7.19 -8.04
CA PHE A 48 30.13 -6.73 -8.94
C PHE A 48 28.81 -6.26 -8.30
N THR A 49 28.63 -6.35 -6.97
CA THR A 49 27.27 -6.19 -6.37
C THR A 49 26.98 -4.84 -5.72
N THR A 50 27.94 -3.93 -5.57
CA THR A 50 27.72 -2.69 -4.79
C THR A 50 26.96 -1.58 -5.55
N MET A 51 27.14 -1.43 -6.87
CA MET A 51 26.49 -0.34 -7.64
C MET A 51 25.05 -0.66 -8.08
N LEU A 52 24.76 -1.91 -8.44
CA LEU A 52 23.40 -2.33 -8.79
C LEU A 52 22.46 -2.43 -7.57
N LYS A 53 23.01 -2.61 -6.36
CA LYS A 53 22.24 -2.64 -5.10
C LYS A 53 21.64 -1.27 -4.72
N HIS A 54 22.31 -0.17 -5.01
CA HIS A 54 21.83 1.17 -4.60
C HIS A 54 20.63 1.64 -5.41
N SER A 55 20.62 1.41 -6.73
CA SER A 55 19.52 1.88 -7.59
C SER A 55 18.18 1.21 -7.22
N ARG A 56 18.15 -0.11 -7.04
CA ARG A 56 16.89 -0.83 -6.83
C ARG A 56 16.29 -0.68 -5.44
N ILE A 57 17.12 -0.48 -4.42
CA ILE A 57 16.64 -0.15 -3.07
C ILE A 57 16.02 1.26 -3.08
N HIS A 58 16.66 2.20 -3.79
CA HIS A 58 16.11 3.54 -3.98
C HIS A 58 14.79 3.51 -4.77
N ASP A 59 14.72 2.75 -5.86
CA ASP A 59 13.49 2.61 -6.66
C ASP A 59 12.34 2.03 -5.81
N ALA A 60 12.64 1.00 -5.02
CA ALA A 60 11.66 0.43 -4.10
C ALA A 60 11.21 1.47 -3.05
N GLU A 61 12.12 2.33 -2.59
CA GLU A 61 11.84 3.35 -1.58
C GLU A 61 10.90 4.41 -2.12
N GLU A 62 11.12 4.84 -3.36
CA GLU A 62 10.22 5.75 -4.07
C GLU A 62 8.84 5.12 -4.27
N GLU A 63 8.76 3.87 -4.72
CA GLU A 63 7.49 3.16 -4.88
C GLU A 63 6.75 3.00 -3.54
N MET A 64 7.47 2.72 -2.46
CA MET A 64 6.83 2.60 -1.14
C MET A 64 6.35 3.96 -0.60
N ARG A 65 7.10 5.05 -0.83
CA ARG A 65 6.63 6.40 -0.50
C ARG A 65 5.37 6.75 -1.31
N ALA A 66 5.33 6.41 -2.59
CA ALA A 66 4.15 6.61 -3.43
C ALA A 66 2.95 5.77 -2.95
N ALA A 67 3.17 4.52 -2.57
CA ALA A 67 2.13 3.66 -1.98
C ALA A 67 1.60 4.22 -0.66
N ARG A 68 2.47 4.77 0.20
CA ARG A 68 2.05 5.48 1.41
C ARG A 68 1.12 6.63 1.08
N ASP A 69 1.54 7.50 0.16
CA ASP A 69 0.79 8.71 -0.16
C ASP A 69 -0.58 8.37 -0.78
N ALA A 70 -0.64 7.34 -1.61
CA ALA A 70 -1.89 6.81 -2.17
C ALA A 70 -2.81 6.22 -1.10
N LEU A 71 -2.30 5.39 -0.19
CA LEU A 71 -3.09 4.84 0.91
C LEU A 71 -3.56 5.94 1.89
N ARG A 72 -2.76 7.00 2.11
CA ARG A 72 -3.18 8.16 2.91
C ARG A 72 -4.30 8.94 2.22
N ALA A 73 -4.22 9.10 0.91
CA ALA A 73 -5.31 9.69 0.14
C ALA A 73 -6.58 8.84 0.30
N PHE A 74 -6.48 7.52 0.08
CA PHE A 74 -7.61 6.60 0.29
C PHE A 74 -8.20 6.67 1.70
N SER A 75 -7.37 6.71 2.74
CA SER A 75 -7.80 6.88 4.13
C SER A 75 -8.57 8.18 4.37
N ARG A 76 -8.22 9.28 3.67
CA ARG A 76 -8.99 10.54 3.72
C ARG A 76 -10.34 10.41 3.02
N GLU A 77 -10.36 9.96 1.77
CA GLU A 77 -11.63 9.80 1.03
C GLU A 77 -12.58 8.84 1.77
N LEU A 78 -12.03 7.78 2.38
CA LEU A 78 -12.82 6.82 3.15
C LEU A 78 -13.43 7.43 4.42
N ARG A 79 -12.77 8.39 5.07
CA ARG A 79 -13.33 9.14 6.22
C ARG A 79 -14.49 10.04 5.81
N ASP A 80 -14.47 10.54 4.59
CA ASP A 80 -15.55 11.39 4.06
C ASP A 80 -16.78 10.52 3.73
N VAL A 81 -16.58 9.28 3.27
CA VAL A 81 -17.65 8.28 3.07
C VAL A 81 -18.20 7.72 4.39
N ASP A 82 -17.36 7.42 5.39
CA ASP A 82 -17.76 6.84 6.69
C ASP A 82 -18.75 7.72 7.47
N GLN A 83 -18.64 9.03 7.31
CA GLN A 83 -19.56 9.99 7.94
C GLN A 83 -21.01 9.80 7.46
N GLU A 84 -21.21 9.22 6.27
CA GLU A 84 -22.51 9.00 5.67
C GLU A 84 -22.99 7.53 5.81
N VAL A 85 -22.09 6.55 5.91
CA VAL A 85 -22.41 5.11 6.07
C VAL A 85 -21.40 4.37 6.93
N THR A 86 -21.87 3.57 7.87
CA THR A 86 -21.04 2.63 8.64
C THR A 86 -20.67 1.41 7.79
N LEU A 87 -19.59 1.47 7.02
CA LEU A 87 -19.04 0.25 6.41
C LEU A 87 -18.30 -0.57 7.48
N VAL A 88 -18.45 -1.88 7.40
CA VAL A 88 -17.78 -2.81 8.30
C VAL A 88 -16.27 -2.76 8.00
N ASN A 89 -15.46 -2.48 9.02
CA ASN A 89 -13.98 -2.42 9.00
C ASN A 89 -13.32 -1.08 8.56
N ILE A 90 -14.05 0.03 8.37
CA ILE A 90 -13.40 1.34 8.10
C ILE A 90 -12.51 1.76 9.26
N GLY A 91 -13.06 1.78 10.49
CA GLY A 91 -12.30 2.18 11.68
C GLY A 91 -11.02 1.35 11.85
N ASP A 92 -11.15 0.02 11.69
CA ASP A 92 -10.01 -0.91 11.75
C ASP A 92 -8.99 -0.65 10.64
N PHE A 93 -9.43 -0.25 9.44
CA PHE A 93 -8.53 0.13 8.36
C PHE A 93 -7.83 1.46 8.61
N LEU A 94 -8.52 2.47 9.14
CA LEU A 94 -7.91 3.76 9.46
C LEU A 94 -6.82 3.58 10.54
N HIS A 95 -7.13 2.81 11.60
CA HIS A 95 -6.15 2.45 12.62
C HIS A 95 -4.99 1.62 12.05
N PHE A 96 -5.28 0.67 11.16
CA PHE A 96 -4.25 -0.09 10.45
C PHE A 96 -3.36 0.83 9.62
N ALA A 97 -3.94 1.75 8.84
CA ALA A 97 -3.20 2.65 7.97
C ALA A 97 -2.25 3.53 8.79
N ASP A 98 -2.75 4.14 9.87
CA ASP A 98 -1.95 4.94 10.79
C ASP A 98 -0.74 4.15 11.33
N TYR A 99 -0.97 2.94 11.85
CA TYR A 99 0.10 2.07 12.35
C TYR A 99 1.05 1.56 11.25
N PHE A 100 0.50 1.15 10.10
CA PHE A 100 1.22 0.65 8.94
C PHE A 100 2.18 1.71 8.40
N PHE A 101 1.75 2.96 8.27
CA PHE A 101 2.61 4.03 7.78
C PHE A 101 3.74 4.35 8.74
N ASP A 102 3.46 4.42 10.05
CA ASP A 102 4.44 4.82 11.04
C ASP A 102 5.47 3.70 11.30
N GLY A 103 5.03 2.44 11.31
CA GLY A 103 5.88 1.27 11.54
C GLY A 103 6.67 0.84 10.31
N LEU A 104 6.02 0.67 9.15
CA LEU A 104 6.65 0.08 7.97
C LEU A 104 7.79 0.92 7.41
N LEU A 105 7.58 2.24 7.33
CA LEU A 105 8.51 3.16 6.67
C LEU A 105 9.72 3.51 7.53
N ALA A 106 9.52 3.59 8.85
CA ALA A 106 10.62 3.87 9.77
C ALA A 106 11.65 2.73 9.79
N ASP A 107 11.18 1.51 9.55
CA ASP A 107 11.93 0.28 9.79
C ASP A 107 12.43 -0.42 8.52
N TRP A 108 11.86 -0.09 7.37
CA TRP A 108 12.19 -0.58 6.02
C TRP A 108 13.68 -0.39 5.62
N LEU A 109 14.41 0.49 6.30
CA LEU A 109 15.80 0.88 5.99
C LEU A 109 16.84 -0.22 6.27
N VAL A 110 16.43 -1.43 6.68
CA VAL A 110 17.34 -2.53 7.04
C VAL A 110 17.00 -3.82 6.30
N GLN A 111 18.03 -4.50 5.79
CA GLN A 111 17.96 -5.71 4.96
C GLN A 111 17.15 -6.87 5.59
N GLU A 112 17.09 -6.97 6.92
CA GLU A 112 16.30 -7.99 7.64
C GLU A 112 14.78 -7.80 7.51
N LYS A 113 14.32 -6.61 7.12
CA LYS A 113 12.90 -6.24 7.15
C LYS A 113 12.15 -6.46 5.84
N ILE A 114 12.81 -6.96 4.80
CA ILE A 114 12.18 -7.20 3.48
C ILE A 114 11.01 -8.18 3.57
N ASN A 115 11.14 -9.25 4.36
CA ASN A 115 10.05 -10.23 4.52
C ASN A 115 8.86 -9.66 5.29
N GLU A 116 9.14 -8.82 6.29
CA GLU A 116 8.12 -8.09 7.03
C GLU A 116 7.39 -7.11 6.10
N ALA A 117 8.13 -6.34 5.31
CA ALA A 117 7.56 -5.41 4.33
C ALA A 117 6.66 -6.12 3.30
N LYS A 118 7.07 -7.30 2.81
CA LYS A 118 6.23 -8.12 1.91
C LYS A 118 4.91 -8.52 2.56
N TRP A 119 4.96 -9.01 3.80
CA TRP A 119 3.75 -9.41 4.52
C TRP A 119 2.82 -8.21 4.77
N GLN A 120 3.38 -7.09 5.19
CA GLN A 120 2.62 -5.87 5.44
C GLN A 120 1.98 -5.33 4.14
N VAL A 121 2.72 -5.28 3.02
CA VAL A 121 2.20 -4.87 1.70
C VAL A 121 1.07 -5.80 1.24
N ALA A 122 1.24 -7.12 1.39
CA ALA A 122 0.20 -8.08 1.05
C ALA A 122 -1.07 -7.88 1.91
N SER A 123 -0.90 -7.63 3.21
CA SER A 123 -2.02 -7.31 4.11
C SER A 123 -2.75 -6.03 3.70
N ALA A 124 -2.00 -4.98 3.33
CA ALA A 124 -2.59 -3.73 2.83
C ALA A 124 -3.39 -3.95 1.54
N ILE A 125 -2.87 -4.75 0.59
CA ILE A 125 -3.58 -5.09 -0.64
C ILE A 125 -4.91 -5.78 -0.32
N SER A 126 -4.91 -6.82 0.51
CA SER A 126 -6.13 -7.54 0.85
C SER A 126 -7.19 -6.65 1.51
N ARG A 127 -6.77 -5.78 2.44
CA ARG A 127 -7.69 -4.85 3.13
C ARG A 127 -8.28 -3.81 2.18
N VAL A 128 -7.46 -3.21 1.32
CA VAL A 128 -7.95 -2.22 0.33
C VAL A 128 -8.89 -2.89 -0.67
N GLN A 129 -8.61 -4.13 -1.10
CA GLN A 129 -9.52 -4.88 -1.98
C GLN A 129 -10.89 -5.12 -1.35
N GLU A 130 -10.92 -5.50 -0.07
CA GLU A 130 -12.16 -5.73 0.68
C GLU A 130 -13.02 -4.45 0.74
N ILE A 131 -12.42 -3.34 1.19
CA ILE A 131 -13.13 -2.06 1.32
C ILE A 131 -13.58 -1.54 -0.04
N ARG A 132 -12.73 -1.65 -1.06
CA ARG A 132 -13.09 -1.28 -2.43
C ARG A 132 -14.31 -2.06 -2.92
N GLY A 133 -14.40 -3.36 -2.61
CA GLY A 133 -15.56 -4.18 -2.93
C GLY A 133 -16.83 -3.61 -2.30
N GLN A 134 -16.78 -3.31 -1.00
CA GLN A 134 -17.90 -2.69 -0.29
C GLN A 134 -18.31 -1.33 -0.88
N LEU A 135 -17.34 -0.48 -1.23
CA LEU A 135 -17.60 0.82 -1.87
C LEU A 135 -18.27 0.67 -3.24
N MET A 136 -17.90 -0.35 -4.01
CA MET A 136 -18.54 -0.64 -5.30
C MET A 136 -19.97 -1.15 -5.11
N ASP A 137 -20.21 -2.03 -4.15
CA ASP A 137 -21.56 -2.52 -3.84
C ASP A 137 -22.49 -1.34 -3.50
N GLN A 138 -22.00 -0.38 -2.69
CA GLN A 138 -22.74 0.84 -2.35
C GLN A 138 -22.97 1.80 -3.53
N LEU A 139 -22.13 1.74 -4.56
CA LEU A 139 -22.27 2.58 -5.75
C LEU A 139 -23.32 2.02 -6.72
N GLU A 140 -23.53 0.69 -6.69
CA GLU A 140 -24.50 -0.02 -7.52
C GLU A 140 -25.93 -0.01 -6.94
N ASP A 141 -26.08 0.30 -5.64
CA ASP A 141 -27.35 0.48 -4.91
C ASP A 141 -28.04 1.86 -5.13
#